data_AF-A0A060CI95-F1
#
_entry.id   AF-A0A060CI95-F1
#
_cell.length_a   1.000
_cell.length_b   1.000
_cell.length_c   1.000
_cell.angle_alpha   90.00
_cell.angle_beta   90.00
_cell.angle_gamma   90.00
#
_symmetry.space_group_name_H-M   'P 1'
#
loop_
_entity.id
_entity.type
_entity.pdbx_description
1 polymer ?
#
loop_
_entity_poly.entity_id
_entity_poly.type
_entity_poly.pdbx_seq_one_letter_code
_entity_poly.pdbx_strand_id
1 'polypeptide(L)' 'MGYAGASFVDGPRMDEFFQEMDREVFAGNNLLTVGEMPGVTTERARSYTDPAHHEISMVFQFE' A
#
# COMPACT_ATOMS: atom_id res chain seq x y z
N MET A 1 -5.05 -25.94 6.72
CA MET A 1 -4.91 -25.49 5.33
C MET A 1 -4.32 -24.09 5.40
N GLY A 2 -3.12 -23.85 4.85
CA GLY A 2 -2.46 -22.54 4.95
C GLY A 2 -3.21 -21.49 4.13
N TYR A 3 -3.37 -20.29 4.68
CA TYR A 3 -3.88 -19.14 3.94
C TYR A 3 -2.85 -18.78 2.85
N ALA A 4 -3.23 -18.90 1.58
CA ALA A 4 -2.32 -18.69 0.44
C ALA A 4 -1.67 -17.29 0.45
N GLY A 5 -2.39 -16.28 0.98
CA GLY A 5 -1.88 -14.92 1.10
C GLY A 5 -0.67 -14.78 2.02
N ALA A 6 -0.41 -15.71 2.93
CA ALA A 6 0.79 -15.66 3.78
C ALA A 6 2.11 -15.69 2.98
N SER A 7 2.08 -16.16 1.73
CA SER A 7 3.25 -16.23 0.87
C SER A 7 3.48 -14.96 0.03
N PHE A 8 2.50 -14.05 -0.07
CA PHE A 8 2.58 -12.93 -1.03
C PHE A 8 1.93 -11.61 -0.58
N VAL A 9 1.01 -11.61 0.38
CA VAL A 9 0.42 -10.39 0.94
C VAL A 9 1.50 -9.62 1.69
N ASP A 10 1.60 -8.32 1.42
CA ASP A 10 2.62 -7.43 1.99
C ASP A 10 4.05 -8.00 1.83
N GLY A 11 4.37 -8.40 0.60
CA GLY A 11 5.68 -8.95 0.28
C GLY A 11 6.83 -7.98 0.57
N PRO A 12 8.08 -8.48 0.66
CA PRO A 12 9.23 -7.73 1.17
C PRO A 12 9.65 -6.49 0.36
N ARG A 13 9.06 -6.27 -0.82
CA ARG A 13 9.32 -5.13 -1.71
C ARG A 13 8.08 -4.26 -1.94
N MET A 14 7.03 -4.43 -1.14
CA MET A 14 5.77 -3.71 -1.37
C MET A 14 5.95 -2.19 -1.29
N ASP A 15 6.64 -1.72 -0.25
CA ASP A 15 6.93 -0.28 -0.06
C ASP A 15 7.76 0.27 -1.23
N GLU A 16 8.79 -0.47 -1.67
CA GLU A 16 9.63 -0.11 -2.82
C GLU A 16 8.79 0.09 -4.10
N PHE A 17 7.85 -0.83 -4.37
CA PHE A 17 7.00 -0.74 -5.55
C PHE A 17 5.98 0.38 -5.48
N PHE A 18 5.43 0.69 -4.31
CA PHE A 18 4.56 1.86 -4.16
C PHE A 18 5.31 3.16 -4.38
N GLN A 19 6.52 3.29 -3.82
CA GLN A 19 7.36 4.47 -3.99
C GLN A 19 7.85 4.62 -5.44
N GLU A 20 8.13 3.51 -6.12
CA GLU A 20 8.41 3.53 -7.56
C GLU A 20 7.20 4.02 -8.36
N MET A 21 6.01 3.50 -8.07
CA MET A 21 4.79 3.92 -8.76
C MET A 21 4.44 5.39 -8.51
N ASP A 22 4.63 5.89 -7.28
CA ASP A 22 4.45 7.32 -6.99
C ASP A 22 5.40 8.17 -7.83
N ARG A 23 6.70 7.87 -7.81
CA ARG A 23 7.70 8.62 -8.58
C ARG A 23 7.44 8.61 -10.09
N GLU A 24 7.08 7.45 -10.65
CA GLU A 24 6.98 7.29 -12.10
C GLU A 24 5.60 7.69 -12.66
N VAL A 25 4.55 7.74 -11.82
CA VAL A 25 3.16 7.92 -12.29
C VAL A 25 2.40 9.01 -11.53
N PHE A 26 2.43 9.01 -10.20
CA PHE A 26 1.53 9.86 -9.41
C PHE A 26 2.11 11.26 -9.14
N ALA A 27 3.41 11.34 -8.86
CA ALA A 27 4.10 12.55 -8.46
C ALA A 27 3.85 13.70 -9.44
N GLY A 28 3.48 14.87 -8.91
CA GLY A 28 3.16 16.07 -9.69
C GLY A 28 1.72 16.17 -10.19
N ASN A 29 0.89 15.14 -9.96
CA ASN A 29 -0.54 15.17 -10.28
C ASN A 29 -1.39 15.40 -9.02
N ASN A 30 -2.57 15.99 -9.19
CA ASN A 30 -3.56 16.14 -8.12
C ASN A 30 -4.50 14.93 -8.09
N LEU A 31 -4.01 13.80 -7.56
CA LEU A 31 -4.73 12.53 -7.50
C LEU A 31 -5.03 12.12 -6.06
N LEU A 32 -6.08 11.30 -5.89
CA LEU A 32 -6.36 10.56 -4.67
C LEU A 32 -6.15 9.07 -4.97
N THR A 33 -5.16 8.45 -4.34
CA THR A 33 -4.86 7.02 -4.54
C THR A 33 -5.44 6.18 -3.41
N VAL A 34 -6.14 5.10 -3.77
CA VAL A 34 -6.86 4.23 -2.82
C VAL A 34 -6.46 2.79 -3.08
N GLY A 35 -5.87 2.11 -2.08
CA GLY A 35 -5.53 0.69 -2.15
C GLY A 35 -6.63 -0.20 -1.56
N GLU A 36 -7.11 -1.20 -2.29
CA GLU A 36 -7.94 -2.28 -1.73
C GLU A 36 -7.03 -3.34 -1.10
N MET A 37 -7.04 -3.49 0.22
CA MET A 37 -6.03 -4.29 0.92
C MET A 37 -6.65 -5.27 1.93
N PRO A 38 -7.17 -6.43 1.49
CA PRO A 38 -7.66 -7.47 2.39
C PRO A 38 -6.56 -7.97 3.33
N GLY A 39 -6.86 -8.03 4.63
CA GLY A 39 -5.92 -8.52 5.65
C GLY A 39 -4.79 -7.55 6.04
N VAL A 40 -4.84 -6.28 5.58
CA VAL A 40 -3.89 -5.26 6.04
C VAL A 40 -4.12 -4.96 7.53
N THR A 41 -3.05 -4.86 8.31
CA THR A 41 -3.16 -4.41 9.70
C THR A 41 -3.29 -2.89 9.77
N THR A 42 -3.77 -2.36 10.90
CA THR A 42 -3.84 -0.90 11.09
C THR A 42 -2.45 -0.26 11.07
N GLU A 43 -1.42 -0.94 11.59
CA GLU A 43 -0.04 -0.46 11.55
C GLU A 43 0.49 -0.35 10.10
N ARG A 44 0.24 -1.36 9.26
CA ARG A 44 0.66 -1.31 7.85
C ARG A 44 -0.16 -0.30 7.04
N ALA A 45 -1.47 -0.22 7.27
CA ALA A 45 -2.30 0.81 6.66
C ALA A 45 -1.76 2.22 6.98
N ARG A 46 -1.44 2.51 8.24
CA ARG A 46 -0.83 3.79 8.64
C ARG A 46 0.50 4.05 7.93
N SER A 47 1.33 3.02 7.80
CA SER A 47 2.62 3.13 7.10
C SER A 47 2.43 3.45 5.61
N TYR A 48 1.56 2.72 4.92
CA TYR A 48 1.29 2.93 3.49
C TYR A 48 0.66 4.30 3.18
N THR A 49 -0.09 4.84 4.15
CA THR A 49 -0.79 6.11 4.00
C THR A 49 -0.07 7.29 4.63
N ASP A 50 1.14 7.10 5.17
CA ASP A 50 1.94 8.21 5.67
C ASP A 50 2.40 9.07 4.48
N PRO A 51 2.00 10.36 4.41
CA PRO A 51 2.42 11.22 3.31
C PRO A 51 3.94 11.36 3.16
N ALA A 52 4.71 11.12 4.23
CA ALA A 52 6.17 11.16 4.19
C ALA A 52 6.81 9.98 3.45
N HIS A 53 6.09 8.86 3.28
CA HIS A 53 6.59 7.69 2.57
C HIS A 53 6.37 7.75 1.05
N HIS A 54 5.54 8.67 0.55
CA HIS A 54 5.27 8.81 -0.89
C HIS A 54 4.76 7.51 -1.54
N GLU A 55 3.67 6.96 -0.98
CA GLU A 55 3.08 5.69 -1.44
C GLU A 55 1.62 5.89 -1.91
N ILE A 56 0.62 5.63 -1.06
CA ILE A 56 -0.80 5.78 -1.41
C ILE A 56 -1.55 6.62 -0.40
N SER A 57 -2.64 7.30 -0.80
CA SER A 57 -3.30 8.26 0.08
C SER A 57 -4.20 7.62 1.14
N MET A 58 -4.80 6.46 0.82
CA MET A 58 -5.72 5.75 1.72
C MET A 58 -5.84 4.27 1.33
N VAL A 59 -6.41 3.47 2.24
CA VAL A 59 -6.71 2.05 1.99
C VAL A 59 -8.15 1.70 2.36
N PHE A 60 -8.73 0.73 1.65
CA PHE A 60 -9.88 -0.03 2.11
C PHE A 60 -9.42 -1.31 2.79
N GLN A 61 -9.72 -1.43 4.08
CA GLN A 61 -9.40 -2.57 4.91
C GLN A 61 -10.61 -3.50 5.04
N PHE A 62 -10.38 -4.81 5.04
CA PHE A 62 -11.43 -5.82 5.19
C PHE A 62 -11.06 -6.77 6.34
N GLU A 63 -11.94 -6.83 7.35
CA GLU A 63 -11.92 -7.77 8.47
C GLU A 63 -12.48 -9.14 8.06
#